data_AF-A0ABC8SD83-F1
#
_entry.id   AF-A0ABC8SD83-F1
#
_cell.length_a   1.000
_cell.length_b   1.000
_cell.length_c   1.000
_cell.angle_alpha   90.00
_cell.angle_beta   90.00
_cell.angle_gamma   90.00
#
_symmetry.space_group_name_H-M   'P 1'
#
loop_
_entity.id
_entity.type
_entity.pdbx_description
1 polymer ?
#
loop_
_entity_poly.entity_id
_entity_poly.type
_entity_poly.pdbx_seq_one_letter_code
_entity_poly.pdbx_strand_id
1 'polypeptide(L)'
;MADFPGIVPNVKGRRGPTGIIATNLYYAKETVSGCLQFHIISVASISEDLEKGVLTSTSTSSKPGREGLLQLLDSRNVRVVPFSDWEKIDTEEKRLGRLRNKQREKLTTCEELQEVAMK
;
A
#
# COMPACT_ATOMS: atom_id res chain seq x y z
N MET A 1 -15.36 2.61 -20.81
CA MET A 1 -14.66 2.72 -19.52
C MET A 1 -13.48 3.64 -19.75
N ALA A 2 -13.37 4.74 -18.99
CA ALA A 2 -12.27 5.69 -19.15
C ALA A 2 -10.95 5.07 -18.69
N ASP A 3 -9.94 5.13 -19.54
CA ASP A 3 -8.57 4.70 -19.26
C ASP A 3 -7.87 5.86 -18.52
N PHE A 4 -7.54 5.68 -17.23
CA PHE A 4 -6.90 6.71 -16.42
C PHE A 4 -5.39 6.46 -16.37
N PRO A 5 -4.57 7.16 -17.16
CA PRO A 5 -3.12 6.97 -17.17
C PRO A 5 -2.55 7.22 -15.76
N GLY A 6 -1.73 6.28 -15.27
CA GLY A 6 -1.10 6.35 -13.95
C GLY A 6 -1.86 5.68 -12.80
N ILE A 7 -3.07 5.16 -13.03
CA ILE A 7 -3.79 4.34 -12.05
C ILE A 7 -3.69 2.87 -12.48
N VAL A 8 -3.03 2.04 -11.67
CA VAL A 8 -3.08 0.58 -11.83
C VAL A 8 -4.14 0.05 -10.85
N PRO A 9 -5.35 -0.29 -11.30
CA PRO A 9 -6.40 -0.76 -10.41
C PRO A 9 -6.01 -2.12 -9.79
N ASN A 10 -5.89 -2.15 -8.46
CA ASN A 10 -5.87 -3.39 -7.67
C ASN A 10 -7.10 -3.45 -6.77
N VAL A 11 -8.28 -3.42 -7.37
CA VAL A 11 -9.54 -3.41 -6.63
C VAL A 11 -10.06 -4.86 -6.57
N LYS A 12 -9.81 -5.53 -5.43
CA LYS A 12 -10.15 -6.93 -5.03
C LYS A 12 -9.19 -8.08 -5.42
N GLY A 13 -7.98 -7.80 -5.90
CA GLY A 13 -7.34 -8.77 -6.79
C GLY A 13 -8.19 -8.84 -8.06
N ARG A 14 -7.57 -9.02 -9.22
CA ARG A 14 -8.21 -8.83 -10.53
C ARG A 14 -9.46 -9.71 -10.82
N ARG A 15 -9.98 -10.52 -9.86
CA ARG A 15 -10.97 -11.59 -10.08
C ARG A 15 -12.07 -11.81 -9.00
N GLY A 16 -12.31 -10.91 -8.05
CA GLY A 16 -13.40 -11.08 -7.06
C GLY A 16 -13.04 -12.03 -5.89
N PRO A 17 -14.00 -12.46 -5.04
CA PRO A 17 -13.73 -13.13 -3.75
C PRO A 17 -13.34 -14.62 -3.88
N THR A 18 -12.78 -15.04 -5.01
CA THR A 18 -12.38 -16.42 -5.29
C THR A 18 -10.86 -16.52 -5.39
N GLY A 19 -10.24 -17.25 -4.45
CA GLY A 19 -8.81 -17.51 -4.46
C GLY A 19 -8.27 -17.84 -3.06
N ILE A 20 -7.43 -18.87 -2.97
CA ILE A 20 -6.65 -19.17 -1.75
C ILE A 20 -5.38 -18.28 -1.71
N ILE A 21 -4.74 -18.16 -0.55
CA ILE A 21 -3.57 -17.26 -0.34
C ILE A 21 -2.48 -17.46 -1.41
N ALA A 22 -2.18 -18.71 -1.78
CA ALA A 22 -1.18 -19.04 -2.79
C ALA A 22 -1.55 -18.52 -4.19
N THR A 23 -2.84 -18.52 -4.53
CA THR A 23 -3.35 -18.02 -5.81
C THR A 23 -3.19 -16.50 -5.87
N ASN A 24 -3.47 -15.79 -4.77
CA ASN A 24 -3.21 -14.35 -4.67
C ASN A 24 -1.71 -14.02 -4.71
N LEU A 25 -0.85 -14.86 -4.14
CA LEU A 25 0.61 -14.69 -4.22
C LEU A 25 1.13 -14.91 -5.65
N TYR A 26 0.68 -15.95 -6.35
CA TYR A 26 1.06 -16.21 -7.74
C TYR A 26 0.57 -15.08 -8.66
N TYR A 27 -0.65 -14.58 -8.44
CA TYR A 27 -1.15 -13.43 -9.19
C TYR A 27 -0.49 -12.12 -8.79
N ALA A 28 -0.16 -11.90 -7.53
CA ALA A 28 0.66 -10.76 -7.13
C ALA A 28 2.02 -10.85 -7.80
N LYS A 29 2.64 -12.04 -7.86
CA LYS A 29 3.89 -12.28 -8.59
C LYS A 29 3.75 -12.15 -10.10
N GLU A 30 2.65 -12.51 -10.74
CA GLU A 30 2.44 -12.27 -12.17
C GLU A 30 2.03 -10.84 -12.47
N THR A 31 1.36 -10.17 -11.53
CA THR A 31 1.12 -8.71 -11.59
C THR A 31 2.43 -7.99 -11.38
N VAL A 32 3.28 -8.43 -10.47
CA VAL A 32 4.58 -7.82 -10.16
C VAL A 32 5.61 -8.22 -11.20
N SER A 33 5.61 -9.43 -11.75
CA SER A 33 6.48 -9.88 -12.86
C SER A 33 6.02 -9.29 -14.18
N GLY A 34 4.71 -9.27 -14.43
CA GLY A 34 4.10 -8.48 -15.50
C GLY A 34 4.43 -7.01 -15.29
N CYS A 35 4.23 -6.44 -14.10
CA CYS A 35 4.61 -5.07 -13.77
C CYS A 35 6.12 -4.88 -13.75
N LEU A 36 6.99 -5.86 -13.58
CA LEU A 36 8.45 -5.73 -13.62
C LEU A 36 8.90 -5.77 -15.08
N GLN A 37 8.30 -6.62 -15.90
CA GLN A 37 8.46 -6.64 -17.35
C GLN A 37 7.92 -5.34 -17.95
N PHE A 38 6.72 -4.92 -17.56
CA PHE A 38 6.12 -3.62 -17.85
C PHE A 38 6.85 -2.49 -17.15
N HIS A 39 7.56 -2.67 -16.03
CA HIS A 39 8.35 -1.62 -15.39
C HIS A 39 9.67 -1.46 -16.11
N ILE A 40 10.31 -2.53 -16.58
CA ILE A 40 11.49 -2.44 -17.43
C ILE A 40 11.11 -1.81 -18.78
N ILE A 41 10.01 -2.26 -19.39
CA ILE A 41 9.51 -1.71 -20.66
C ILE A 41 8.97 -0.28 -20.47
N SER A 42 8.23 0.02 -19.40
CA SER A 42 7.71 1.37 -19.15
C SER A 42 8.77 2.31 -18.64
N VAL A 43 9.78 1.89 -17.88
CA VAL A 43 10.92 2.75 -17.53
C VAL A 43 11.72 3.07 -18.79
N ALA A 44 11.91 2.11 -19.69
CA ALA A 44 12.51 2.37 -21.00
C ALA A 44 11.66 3.34 -21.84
N SER A 45 10.34 3.11 -21.97
CA SER A 45 9.45 4.02 -22.69
C SER A 45 9.26 5.38 -22.02
N ILE A 46 9.20 5.46 -20.69
CA ILE A 46 9.12 6.71 -19.92
C ILE A 46 10.42 7.49 -20.06
N SER A 47 11.57 6.81 -20.10
CA SER A 47 12.86 7.46 -20.37
C SER A 47 12.90 7.97 -21.81
N GLU A 48 12.41 7.21 -22.77
CA GLU A 48 12.30 7.62 -24.17
C GLU A 48 11.29 8.78 -24.36
N ASP A 49 10.16 8.77 -23.64
CA ASP A 49 9.14 9.82 -23.63
C ASP A 49 9.63 11.08 -22.88
N LEU A 50 10.54 10.93 -21.93
CA LEU A 50 11.25 12.03 -21.26
C LEU A 50 12.28 12.66 -22.20
N GLU A 51 13.07 11.86 -22.92
CA GLU A 51 14.03 12.36 -23.92
C GLU A 51 13.33 13.00 -25.13
N LYS A 52 12.17 12.48 -25.53
CA LYS A 52 11.32 13.06 -26.59
C LYS A 52 10.49 14.26 -26.13
N GLY A 53 10.58 14.67 -24.87
CA GLY A 53 9.85 15.82 -24.32
C GLY A 53 8.33 15.65 -24.27
N VAL A 54 7.82 14.42 -24.39
CA VAL A 54 6.38 14.12 -24.36
C VAL A 54 5.82 14.25 -22.94
N LEU A 55 6.65 13.95 -21.93
CA LEU A 55 6.29 14.14 -20.52
C LEU A 55 6.38 15.59 -20.05
N THR A 56 6.85 16.52 -20.90
CA THR A 56 7.02 17.95 -20.57
C THR A 56 5.83 18.85 -20.90
N SER A 57 4.61 18.33 -20.89
CA SER A 57 3.38 19.15 -20.80
C SER A 57 2.30 18.31 -20.12
N THR A 58 2.03 18.42 -18.81
CA THR A 58 1.33 19.57 -18.22
C THR A 58 1.40 19.54 -16.68
N SER A 59 2.60 19.41 -16.10
CA SER A 59 2.89 20.02 -14.81
C SER A 59 4.38 19.92 -14.49
N THR A 60 5.02 21.08 -14.42
CA THR A 60 6.26 21.32 -13.66
C THR A 60 6.03 21.16 -12.14
N SER A 61 5.02 20.39 -11.72
CA SER A 61 4.70 20.21 -10.31
C SER A 61 5.66 19.17 -9.74
N SER A 62 6.36 19.57 -8.69
CA SER A 62 7.11 18.64 -7.84
C SER A 62 6.19 17.47 -7.49
N LYS A 63 6.62 16.23 -7.77
CA LYS A 63 5.92 15.02 -7.34
C LYS A 63 6.34 14.77 -5.89
N PRO A 64 5.58 15.25 -4.89
CA PRO A 64 6.07 15.31 -3.52
C PRO A 64 5.97 13.96 -2.79
N GLY A 65 5.53 12.90 -3.49
CA GLY A 65 5.52 11.53 -3.01
C GLY A 65 4.86 11.37 -1.64
N ARG A 66 5.62 10.81 -0.70
CA ARG A 66 5.20 10.56 0.69
C ARG A 66 4.94 11.87 1.42
N GLU A 67 5.81 12.86 1.27
CA GLU A 67 5.77 14.11 2.03
C GLU A 67 4.49 14.89 1.72
N GLY A 68 4.12 15.00 0.44
CA GLY A 68 2.85 15.65 0.07
C GLY A 68 1.60 14.87 0.51
N LEU A 69 1.68 13.53 0.53
CA LEU A 69 0.60 12.71 1.06
C LEU A 69 0.44 12.89 2.57
N LEU A 70 1.54 12.92 3.33
CA LEU A 70 1.51 13.12 4.77
C LEU A 70 0.93 14.50 5.13
N GLN A 71 1.32 15.55 4.42
CA GLN A 71 0.74 16.89 4.60
C GLN A 71 -0.77 16.92 4.36
N LEU A 72 -1.25 16.21 3.32
CA LEU A 72 -2.68 16.13 3.02
C LEU A 72 -3.47 15.34 4.06
N LEU A 73 -2.88 14.27 4.60
CA LEU A 73 -3.50 13.47 5.66
C LEU A 73 -3.57 14.26 6.96
N ASP A 74 -2.51 15.00 7.29
CA ASP A 74 -2.46 15.90 8.44
C ASP A 74 -3.50 17.03 8.33
N SER A 75 -3.61 17.67 7.16
CA SER A 75 -4.62 18.73 6.94
C SER A 75 -6.07 18.22 7.05
N ARG A 76 -6.29 16.92 6.86
CA ARG A 76 -7.60 16.26 7.01
C ARG A 76 -7.82 15.66 8.39
N ASN A 77 -6.88 15.86 9.32
CA ASN A 77 -6.87 15.28 10.65
C ASN A 77 -7.01 13.73 10.59
N VAL A 78 -6.41 13.10 9.58
CA VAL A 78 -6.40 11.64 9.41
C VAL A 78 -5.24 11.06 10.18
N ARG A 79 -5.55 10.18 11.13
CA ARG A 79 -4.56 9.47 11.91
C ARG A 79 -3.94 8.34 11.07
N VAL A 80 -2.65 8.47 10.76
CA VAL A 80 -1.87 7.43 10.09
C VAL A 80 -1.22 6.54 11.14
N VAL A 81 -1.37 5.23 11.00
CA VAL A 81 -0.65 4.25 11.82
C VAL A 81 0.57 3.78 11.02
N PRO A 82 1.79 4.24 11.34
CA PRO A 82 3.00 3.73 10.71
C PRO A 82 3.22 2.26 11.08
N PHE A 83 4.04 1.58 10.28
CA PHE A 83 4.35 0.17 10.50
C PHE A 83 4.91 -0.11 11.91
N SER A 84 5.75 0.78 12.43
CA SER A 84 6.30 0.69 13.79
C SER A 84 5.23 0.67 14.88
N ASP A 85 4.14 1.43 14.71
CA ASP A 85 3.06 1.45 15.68
C ASP A 85 2.16 0.22 15.55
N TRP A 86 2.01 -0.31 14.34
CA TRP A 86 1.39 -1.62 14.13
C TRP A 86 2.20 -2.76 14.79
N GLU A 87 3.54 -2.68 14.81
CA GLU A 87 4.38 -3.69 15.48
C GLU A 87 4.16 -3.72 17.00
N LYS A 88 3.84 -2.57 17.61
CA LYS A 88 3.45 -2.50 19.03
C LYS A 88 2.15 -3.26 19.29
N ILE A 89 1.15 -3.06 18.42
CA ILE A 89 -0.12 -3.80 18.45
C ILE A 89 0.14 -5.30 18.33
N ASP A 90 0.92 -5.72 17.33
CA ASP A 90 1.23 -7.14 17.12
C ASP A 90 1.93 -7.77 18.34
N THR A 91 2.84 -7.02 18.97
CA THR A 91 3.54 -7.45 20.18
C THR A 91 2.59 -7.64 21.36
N GLU A 92 1.67 -6.69 21.57
CA GLU A 92 0.71 -6.74 22.66
C GLU A 92 -0.31 -7.86 22.48
N GLU A 93 -0.83 -8.06 21.27
CA GLU A 93 -1.73 -9.16 20.97
C GLU A 93 -1.08 -10.52 21.22
N LYS A 94 0.20 -10.68 20.84
CA LYS A 94 0.98 -11.88 21.15
C LYS A 94 1.20 -12.04 22.65
N ARG A 95 1.44 -10.95 23.39
CA ARG A 95 1.60 -10.96 24.85
C ARG A 95 0.32 -11.43 25.55
N LEU A 96 -0.83 -10.88 25.18
CA LEU A 96 -2.14 -11.28 25.68
C LEU A 96 -2.48 -12.73 25.30
N GLY A 97 -2.10 -13.15 24.08
CA GLY A 97 -2.23 -14.53 23.63
C GLY A 97 -1.47 -15.51 24.52
N ARG A 98 -0.19 -15.23 24.82
CA ARG A 98 0.65 -16.08 25.69
C ARG A 98 0.02 -16.29 27.07
N LEU A 99 -0.58 -15.26 27.66
CA LEU A 99 -1.28 -15.35 28.95
C LEU A 99 -2.50 -16.27 28.92
N ARG A 100 -3.09 -16.49 27.75
CA ARG A 100 -4.30 -17.30 27.54
C ARG A 100 -4.03 -18.61 26.80
N ASN A 101 -2.75 -19.01 26.67
CA ASN A 101 -2.33 -20.17 25.90
C ASN A 101 -2.79 -20.14 24.42
N LYS A 102 -2.79 -18.96 23.80
CA LYS A 102 -3.09 -18.73 22.38
C LYS A 102 -1.86 -18.12 21.68
N GLN A 103 -1.77 -18.23 20.34
CA GLN A 103 -0.72 -17.53 19.58
C GLN A 103 -0.83 -16.01 19.68
N ARG A 104 -2.07 -15.49 19.67
CA ARG A 104 -2.39 -14.08 19.89
C ARG A 104 -3.80 -13.96 20.43
N GLU A 105 -4.07 -12.89 21.16
CA GLU A 105 -5.42 -12.43 21.48
C GLU A 105 -5.61 -11.09 20.80
N LYS A 106 -6.60 -10.98 19.90
CA LYS A 106 -6.77 -9.78 19.09
C LYS A 106 -7.45 -8.67 19.89
N LEU A 107 -6.98 -7.44 19.69
CA LEU A 107 -7.72 -6.24 20.09
C LEU A 107 -8.86 -6.06 19.09
N THR A 108 -10.09 -5.94 19.56
CA THR A 108 -11.29 -5.98 18.70
C THR A 108 -11.90 -4.62 18.47
N THR A 109 -11.46 -3.60 19.22
CA THR A 109 -11.95 -2.23 19.11
C THR A 109 -10.89 -1.29 18.52
N CYS A 110 -11.35 -0.22 17.87
CA CYS A 110 -10.45 0.78 17.31
C CYS A 110 -9.72 1.55 18.43
N GLU A 111 -10.39 1.73 19.57
CA GLU A 111 -9.90 2.42 20.75
C GLU A 111 -8.71 1.66 21.36
N GLU A 112 -8.83 0.35 21.56
CA GLU A 112 -7.73 -0.51 22.05
C GLU A 112 -6.53 -0.49 21.09
N LEU A 113 -6.79 -0.59 19.78
CA LEU A 113 -5.74 -0.54 18.76
C LEU A 113 -5.00 0.80 18.79
N GLN A 114 -5.73 1.90 18.97
CA GLN A 114 -5.15 3.23 19.07
C GLN A 114 -4.37 3.42 20.37
N GLU A 115 -4.87 2.93 21.50
CA GLU A 115 -4.19 3.02 22.78
C GLU A 115 -2.83 2.31 22.73
N VAL A 116 -2.78 1.11 22.14
CA VAL A 116 -1.54 0.33 22.04
C VAL A 116 -0.58 0.90 20.99
N ALA A 117 -1.09 1.41 19.87
CA ALA A 117 -0.27 2.10 18.88
C ALA A 117 0.45 3.33 19.47
N MET A 118 -0.20 4.02 20.42
CA MET A 118 0.28 5.26 21.03
C MET A 118 1.13 5.08 22.29
N LYS A 119 1.25 3.86 22.81
CA LYS A 119 2.21 3.53 23.88
C LYS A 119 3.64 3.56 23.36
#